data_AF-A0A2E8VJE9-F1
#
_entry.id   AF-A0A2E8VJE9-F1
#
_cell.length_a   1.000
_cell.length_b   1.000
_cell.length_c   1.000
_cell.angle_alpha   90.00
_cell.angle_beta   90.00
_cell.angle_gamma   90.00
#
_symmetry.space_group_name_H-M   'P 1'
#
loop_
_entity.id
_entity.type
_entity.pdbx_description
1 polymer ?
#
loop_
_entity_poly.entity_id
_entity_poly.type
_entity_poly.pdbx_seq_one_letter_code
_entity_poly.pdbx_strand_id
1 'polypeptide(L)'
;MATNETATKPDSAEPADDLLAALVLLTRIHDNPYSPGALTAGLPLVDGCLTPALFVRAAEQAGFNAKHLERTLADIPELVLPVVLVLDDGGACLLLRRSTDQAIVVFPGDDDIEVQMPLADLTQRYAGECLYLKPTYDFAPQNDAAGEQHWFWSVVARSKGIYTEVLVASLLINLFALVSPLFIMNVYDRVVPNHALDTLWVLASGVFIVY
;
A
#
# COMPACT_ATOMS: atom_id res chain seq x y z
N MET A 1 -42.09 -30.87 -33.86
CA MET A 1 -42.65 -30.07 -32.75
C MET A 1 -41.45 -29.73 -31.87
N ALA A 2 -40.80 -28.61 -32.17
CA ALA A 2 -39.50 -28.24 -31.61
C ALA A 2 -39.71 -27.45 -30.31
N THR A 3 -39.11 -27.94 -29.23
CA THR A 3 -38.93 -27.22 -27.96
C THR A 3 -37.69 -26.33 -28.11
N ASN A 4 -37.87 -25.02 -28.18
CA ASN A 4 -36.78 -24.06 -28.14
C ASN A 4 -36.71 -23.48 -26.71
N GLU A 5 -35.75 -23.94 -25.92
CA GLU A 5 -35.35 -23.33 -24.66
C GLU A 5 -34.81 -21.94 -24.97
N THR A 6 -35.54 -20.91 -24.54
CA THR A 6 -35.09 -19.53 -24.65
C THR A 6 -34.16 -19.28 -23.48
N ALA A 7 -32.86 -19.22 -23.75
CA ALA A 7 -31.85 -18.82 -22.80
C ALA A 7 -32.16 -17.41 -22.25
N THR A 8 -32.41 -17.33 -20.96
CA THR A 8 -32.44 -16.09 -20.20
C THR A 8 -31.04 -15.48 -20.20
N LYS A 9 -30.82 -14.52 -21.09
CA LYS A 9 -29.69 -13.60 -21.06
C LYS A 9 -29.82 -12.75 -19.78
N PRO A 10 -28.84 -12.73 -18.86
CA PRO A 10 -28.86 -11.79 -17.77
C PRO A 10 -28.62 -10.40 -18.35
N ASP A 11 -29.69 -9.61 -18.35
CA ASP A 11 -29.74 -8.19 -18.65
C ASP A 11 -29.42 -7.43 -17.34
N SER A 12 -28.19 -6.92 -17.22
CA SER A 12 -27.74 -5.92 -16.23
C SER A 12 -26.23 -5.69 -16.36
N ALA A 13 -25.82 -5.13 -17.51
CA ALA A 13 -24.60 -4.33 -17.51
C ALA A 13 -25.04 -2.91 -17.09
N GLU A 14 -24.85 -2.57 -15.82
CA GLU A 14 -24.66 -1.16 -15.46
C GLU A 14 -23.60 -0.60 -16.42
N PRO A 15 -23.70 0.64 -16.92
CA PRO A 15 -22.63 1.21 -17.73
C PRO A 15 -21.35 1.12 -16.91
N ALA A 16 -20.47 0.19 -17.28
CA ALA A 16 -19.25 -0.09 -16.56
C ALA A 16 -18.38 1.15 -16.69
N ASP A 17 -18.31 1.92 -15.61
CA ASP A 17 -17.47 3.10 -15.56
C ASP A 17 -16.02 2.64 -15.37
N ASP A 18 -15.37 2.34 -16.49
CA ASP A 18 -13.98 1.85 -16.52
C ASP A 18 -13.03 2.84 -15.83
N LEU A 19 -13.30 4.14 -15.89
CA LEU A 19 -12.51 5.17 -15.21
C LEU A 19 -12.68 5.10 -13.70
N LEU A 20 -13.91 4.93 -13.20
CA LEU A 20 -14.16 4.70 -11.78
C LEU A 20 -13.53 3.39 -11.31
N ALA A 21 -13.68 2.31 -12.06
CA ALA A 21 -13.08 1.02 -11.74
C ALA A 21 -11.55 1.11 -11.73
N ALA A 22 -10.93 1.82 -12.69
CA ALA A 22 -9.50 2.11 -12.70
C ALA A 22 -9.07 2.88 -11.44
N LEU A 23 -9.84 3.89 -11.02
CA LEU A 23 -9.55 4.66 -9.82
C LEU A 23 -9.62 3.79 -8.57
N VAL A 24 -10.66 2.96 -8.44
CA VAL A 24 -10.80 2.00 -7.34
C VAL A 24 -9.61 1.05 -7.30
N LEU A 25 -9.17 0.53 -8.45
CA LEU A 25 -8.00 -0.34 -8.54
C LEU A 25 -6.72 0.41 -8.11
N LEU A 26 -6.52 1.65 -8.55
CA LEU A 26 -5.40 2.49 -8.14
C LEU A 26 -5.39 2.74 -6.62
N THR A 27 -6.54 3.00 -6.02
CA THR A 27 -6.64 3.20 -4.57
C THR A 27 -6.22 1.95 -3.79
N ARG A 28 -6.57 0.76 -4.29
CA ARG A 28 -6.13 -0.54 -3.76
C ARG A 28 -4.62 -0.74 -3.91
N ILE A 29 -4.04 -0.42 -5.07
CA ILE A 29 -2.59 -0.54 -5.33
C ILE A 29 -1.78 0.36 -4.39
N HIS A 30 -2.33 1.51 -3.99
CA HIS A 30 -1.69 2.45 -3.07
C HIS A 30 -1.99 2.20 -1.58
N ASP A 31 -2.42 0.98 -1.19
CA ASP A 31 -2.75 0.59 0.20
C ASP A 31 -3.86 1.47 0.85
N ASN A 32 -4.72 2.12 0.06
CA ASN A 32 -5.78 2.99 0.57
C ASN A 32 -7.12 2.72 -0.14
N PRO A 33 -7.78 1.57 0.11
CA PRO A 33 -8.94 1.14 -0.66
C PRO A 33 -10.15 2.06 -0.42
N TYR A 34 -10.71 2.60 -1.51
CA TYR A 34 -12.00 3.31 -1.49
C TYR A 34 -13.08 2.52 -2.23
N SER A 35 -14.32 2.66 -1.77
CA SER A 35 -15.48 2.13 -2.49
C SER A 35 -15.86 3.05 -3.67
N PRO A 36 -16.47 2.51 -4.75
CA PRO A 36 -16.91 3.32 -5.88
C PRO A 36 -17.81 4.49 -5.46
N GLY A 37 -18.77 4.22 -4.55
CA GLY A 37 -19.69 5.24 -4.04
C GLY A 37 -19.02 6.32 -3.19
N ALA A 38 -17.91 6.01 -2.51
CA ALA A 38 -17.15 7.01 -1.76
C ALA A 38 -16.39 7.97 -2.70
N LEU A 39 -15.86 7.44 -3.80
CA LEU A 39 -15.12 8.23 -4.81
C LEU A 39 -16.04 9.14 -5.64
N THR A 40 -17.30 8.73 -5.86
CA THR A 40 -18.28 9.51 -6.61
C THR A 40 -19.14 10.42 -5.74
N ALA A 41 -19.00 10.35 -4.42
CA ALA A 41 -19.82 11.10 -3.47
C ALA A 41 -19.71 12.61 -3.69
N GLY A 42 -20.83 13.24 -4.08
CA GLY A 42 -20.92 14.69 -4.29
C GLY A 42 -20.46 15.18 -5.66
N LEU A 43 -20.12 14.27 -6.59
CA LEU A 43 -19.76 14.62 -7.97
C LEU A 43 -20.97 14.57 -8.91
N PRO A 44 -21.10 15.53 -9.84
CA PRO A 44 -22.15 15.51 -10.86
C PRO A 44 -21.76 14.55 -11.99
N LEU A 45 -21.98 13.25 -11.80
CA LEU A 45 -21.71 12.23 -12.82
C LEU A 45 -22.51 12.52 -14.11
N VAL A 46 -21.90 12.25 -15.26
CA VAL A 46 -22.54 12.39 -16.57
C VAL A 46 -22.97 11.00 -17.02
N ASP A 47 -24.28 10.79 -17.20
CA ASP A 47 -24.86 9.49 -17.56
C ASP A 47 -24.49 8.34 -16.59
N GLY A 48 -24.17 8.68 -15.33
CA GLY A 48 -23.73 7.71 -14.32
C GLY A 48 -22.23 7.37 -14.38
N CYS A 49 -21.48 7.97 -15.32
CA CYS A 49 -20.06 7.71 -15.51
C CYS A 49 -19.19 8.91 -15.11
N LEU A 50 -17.94 8.61 -14.77
CA LEU A 50 -16.87 9.57 -14.58
C LEU A 50 -16.33 10.05 -15.93
N THR A 51 -16.12 11.35 -16.02
CA THR A 51 -15.32 11.95 -17.09
C THR A 51 -13.87 12.10 -16.62
N PRO A 52 -12.89 12.25 -17.53
CA PRO A 52 -11.49 12.49 -17.15
C PRO A 52 -11.31 13.69 -16.19
N ALA A 53 -12.12 14.74 -16.36
CA ALA A 53 -12.13 15.90 -15.47
C ALA A 53 -12.69 15.58 -14.07
N LEU A 54 -13.74 14.75 -13.99
CA LEU A 54 -14.29 14.29 -12.71
C LEU A 54 -13.37 13.26 -12.04
N PHE A 55 -12.58 12.50 -12.80
CA PHE A 55 -11.60 11.55 -12.28
C PHE A 55 -10.56 12.26 -11.44
N VAL A 56 -10.04 13.38 -11.92
CA VAL A 56 -9.09 14.20 -11.16
C VAL A 56 -9.70 14.63 -9.82
N ARG A 57 -10.95 15.09 -9.82
CA ARG A 57 -11.64 15.50 -8.58
C ARG A 57 -11.91 14.35 -7.63
N ALA A 58 -12.36 13.20 -8.13
CA ALA A 58 -12.58 12.00 -7.34
C ALA A 58 -11.28 11.50 -6.68
N ALA A 59 -10.19 11.52 -7.43
CA ALA A 59 -8.87 11.15 -6.94
C ALA A 59 -8.36 12.14 -5.88
N GLU A 60 -8.54 13.45 -6.09
CA GLU A 60 -8.22 14.50 -5.10
C GLU A 60 -8.99 14.33 -3.79
N GLN A 61 -10.29 14.00 -3.87
CA GLN A 61 -11.13 13.70 -2.71
C GLN A 61 -10.66 12.45 -1.94
N ALA A 62 -10.02 11.51 -2.63
CA ALA A 62 -9.44 10.30 -2.04
C ALA A 62 -8.00 10.48 -1.51
N GLY A 63 -7.46 11.71 -1.56
CA GLY A 63 -6.11 12.02 -1.07
C GLY A 63 -4.99 11.81 -2.10
N PHE A 64 -5.32 11.80 -3.39
CA PHE A 64 -4.34 11.68 -4.48
C PHE A 64 -4.20 12.99 -5.25
N ASN A 65 -2.99 13.33 -5.67
CA ASN A 65 -2.78 14.33 -6.70
C ASN A 65 -2.97 13.65 -8.06
N ALA A 66 -4.02 14.05 -8.78
CA ALA A 66 -4.28 13.53 -10.12
C ALA A 66 -4.11 14.63 -11.18
N LYS A 67 -3.69 14.22 -12.38
CA LYS A 67 -3.59 15.12 -13.54
C LYS A 67 -4.00 14.42 -14.80
N HIS A 68 -4.90 15.03 -15.56
CA HIS A 68 -5.22 14.65 -16.93
C HIS A 68 -4.22 15.32 -17.87
N LEU A 69 -3.57 14.53 -18.73
CA LEU A 69 -2.51 14.98 -19.64
C LEU A 69 -2.68 14.34 -21.01
N GLU A 70 -2.52 15.12 -22.06
CA GLU A 70 -2.34 14.63 -23.43
C GLU A 70 -0.87 14.28 -23.65
N ARG A 71 -0.56 12.99 -23.84
CA ARG A 71 0.78 12.48 -24.09
C ARG A 71 0.73 11.21 -24.91
N THR A 72 1.71 11.00 -25.79
CA THR A 72 1.85 9.70 -26.45
C THR A 72 2.33 8.64 -25.47
N LEU A 73 2.06 7.36 -25.76
CA LEU A 73 2.54 6.26 -24.93
C LEU A 73 4.06 6.28 -24.75
N ALA A 74 4.83 6.72 -25.74
CA ALA A 74 6.29 6.81 -25.67
C ALA A 74 6.78 7.87 -24.67
N ASP A 75 6.06 9.00 -24.58
CA ASP A 75 6.40 10.13 -23.73
C ASP A 75 6.05 9.92 -22.25
N ILE A 76 5.35 8.83 -21.91
CA ILE A 76 5.05 8.45 -20.54
C ILE A 76 6.33 7.84 -19.91
N PRO A 77 6.90 8.46 -18.86
CA PRO A 77 8.04 7.88 -18.16
C PRO A 77 7.64 6.61 -17.40
N GLU A 78 8.50 5.59 -17.36
CA GLU A 78 8.23 4.38 -16.56
C GLU A 78 8.11 4.65 -15.05
N LEU A 79 8.75 5.72 -14.57
CA LEU A 79 8.73 6.12 -13.17
C LEU A 79 7.35 6.56 -12.66
N VAL A 80 6.42 6.92 -13.56
CA VAL A 80 5.06 7.35 -13.17
C VAL A 80 4.01 6.26 -13.31
N LEU A 81 4.42 5.03 -13.68
CA LEU A 81 3.51 3.88 -13.68
C LEU A 81 3.19 3.46 -12.24
N PRO A 82 1.96 2.97 -11.94
CA PRO A 82 0.87 2.73 -12.87
C PRO A 82 0.11 3.99 -13.31
N VAL A 83 -0.40 4.01 -14.54
CA VAL A 83 -1.13 5.16 -15.12
C VAL A 83 -2.42 4.72 -15.81
N VAL A 84 -3.50 5.51 -15.70
CA VAL A 84 -4.73 5.23 -16.45
C VAL A 84 -4.61 5.82 -17.85
N LEU A 85 -4.95 5.02 -18.85
CA LEU A 85 -5.00 5.39 -20.25
C LEU A 85 -6.46 5.47 -20.70
N VAL A 86 -6.81 6.52 -21.43
CA VAL A 86 -8.11 6.63 -22.09
C VAL A 86 -8.01 5.99 -23.48
N LEU A 87 -8.99 5.17 -23.82
CA LEU A 87 -9.04 4.43 -25.06
C LEU A 87 -9.99 5.11 -26.07
N ASP A 88 -9.79 4.85 -27.35
CA ASP A 88 -10.58 5.45 -28.45
C ASP A 88 -12.06 5.02 -28.45
N ASP A 89 -12.35 3.88 -27.84
CA ASP A 89 -13.71 3.35 -27.66
C ASP A 89 -14.47 4.02 -26.50
N GLY A 90 -13.84 4.98 -25.81
CA GLY A 90 -14.37 5.65 -24.62
C GLY A 90 -14.15 4.87 -23.32
N GLY A 91 -13.50 3.70 -23.39
CA GLY A 91 -13.10 2.92 -22.23
C GLY A 91 -11.81 3.43 -21.59
N ALA A 92 -11.37 2.75 -20.53
CA ALA A 92 -10.11 3.03 -19.87
C ALA A 92 -9.35 1.75 -19.54
N CYS A 93 -8.02 1.83 -19.53
CA CYS A 93 -7.19 0.74 -19.02
C CYS A 93 -6.07 1.26 -18.12
N LEU A 94 -5.58 0.41 -17.22
CA LEU A 94 -4.47 0.72 -16.35
C LEU A 94 -3.18 0.14 -16.91
N LEU A 95 -2.22 0.98 -17.29
CA LEU A 95 -0.89 0.55 -17.69
C LEU A 95 -0.02 0.35 -16.46
N LEU A 96 0.36 -0.91 -16.19
CA LEU A 96 1.19 -1.28 -15.04
C LEU A 96 2.68 -1.28 -15.39
N ARG A 97 3.03 -1.85 -16.55
CA ARG A 97 4.41 -1.97 -17.01
C ARG A 97 4.48 -1.81 -18.52
N ARG A 98 5.58 -1.26 -18.98
CA ARG A 98 5.91 -1.12 -20.40
C ARG A 98 7.34 -1.58 -20.64
N SER A 99 7.53 -2.34 -21.70
CA SER A 99 8.81 -2.73 -22.28
C SER A 99 8.88 -2.20 -23.71
N THR A 100 9.98 -2.44 -24.42
CA THR A 100 10.20 -1.93 -25.78
C THR A 100 9.10 -2.32 -26.78
N ASP A 101 8.51 -3.52 -26.64
CA ASP A 101 7.55 -4.07 -27.60
C ASP A 101 6.28 -4.66 -26.94
N GLN A 102 6.20 -4.58 -25.61
CA GLN A 102 5.15 -5.23 -24.82
C GLN A 102 4.67 -4.30 -23.72
N ALA A 103 3.39 -4.36 -23.41
CA ALA A 103 2.76 -3.67 -22.29
C ALA A 103 1.99 -4.66 -21.44
N ILE A 104 1.99 -4.43 -20.12
CA ILE A 104 1.12 -5.13 -19.18
C ILE A 104 0.08 -4.13 -18.73
N VAL A 105 -1.16 -4.41 -19.09
CA VAL A 105 -2.32 -3.57 -18.79
C VAL A 105 -3.35 -4.36 -18.01
N VAL A 106 -4.18 -3.66 -17.24
CA VAL A 106 -5.38 -4.22 -16.63
C VAL A 106 -6.57 -3.47 -17.22
N PHE A 107 -7.57 -4.19 -17.70
CA PHE A 107 -8.86 -3.63 -18.09
C PHE A 107 -9.78 -3.70 -16.88
N PRO A 108 -10.07 -2.56 -16.23
CA PRO A 108 -10.96 -2.52 -15.08
C PRO A 108 -12.33 -3.08 -15.45
N GLY A 109 -12.86 -4.00 -14.65
CA GLY A 109 -14.16 -4.66 -14.92
C GLY A 109 -14.07 -6.11 -15.38
N ASP A 110 -12.97 -6.52 -16.05
CA ASP A 110 -12.71 -7.91 -16.45
C ASP A 110 -11.80 -8.62 -15.43
N ASP A 111 -12.38 -9.02 -14.28
CA ASP A 111 -11.71 -9.74 -13.18
C ASP A 111 -10.41 -9.08 -12.64
N ASP A 112 -10.13 -7.82 -13.00
CA ASP A 112 -8.90 -7.09 -12.73
C ASP A 112 -7.63 -7.87 -13.16
N ILE A 113 -7.70 -8.65 -14.25
CA ILE A 113 -6.61 -9.53 -14.71
C ILE A 113 -5.54 -8.74 -15.47
N GLU A 114 -4.27 -9.02 -15.16
CA GLU A 114 -3.14 -8.53 -15.96
C GLU A 114 -3.11 -9.18 -17.34
N VAL A 115 -3.27 -8.35 -18.38
CA VAL A 115 -3.17 -8.74 -19.78
C VAL A 115 -1.86 -8.23 -20.35
N GLN A 116 -1.03 -9.15 -20.85
CA GLN A 116 0.15 -8.81 -21.62
C GLN A 116 -0.23 -8.69 -23.10
N MET A 117 0.12 -7.57 -23.73
CA MET A 117 -0.15 -7.35 -25.15
C MET A 117 0.96 -6.55 -25.85
N PRO A 118 1.07 -6.64 -27.19
CA PRO A 118 2.01 -5.84 -27.96
C PRO A 118 1.79 -4.35 -27.76
N LEU A 119 2.88 -3.58 -27.65
CA LEU A 119 2.79 -2.13 -27.48
C LEU A 119 2.12 -1.45 -28.69
N ALA A 120 2.31 -2.00 -29.89
CA ALA A 120 1.66 -1.53 -31.12
C ALA A 120 0.13 -1.61 -31.03
N ASP A 121 -0.40 -2.72 -30.54
CA ASP A 121 -1.85 -2.93 -30.38
C ASP A 121 -2.44 -1.97 -29.35
N LEU A 122 -1.72 -1.76 -28.23
CA LEU A 122 -2.13 -0.77 -27.23
C LEU A 122 -2.10 0.65 -27.81
N THR A 123 -1.09 0.98 -28.61
CA THR A 123 -0.95 2.30 -29.25
C THR A 123 -2.09 2.59 -30.21
N GLN A 124 -2.61 1.57 -30.91
CA GLN A 124 -3.74 1.72 -31.83
C GLN A 124 -5.07 1.97 -31.11
N ARG A 125 -5.22 1.50 -29.86
CA ARG A 125 -6.44 1.70 -29.05
C ARG A 125 -6.40 2.96 -28.19
N TYR A 126 -5.24 3.61 -28.13
CA TYR A 126 -4.98 4.68 -27.16
C TYR A 126 -5.35 6.05 -27.74
N ALA A 127 -6.24 6.75 -27.04
CA ALA A 127 -6.75 8.06 -27.48
C ALA A 127 -5.74 9.22 -27.36
N GLY A 128 -4.55 8.99 -26.79
CA GLY A 128 -3.54 10.04 -26.58
C GLY A 128 -3.69 10.78 -25.25
N GLU A 129 -4.64 10.38 -24.40
CA GLU A 129 -4.92 11.00 -23.10
C GLU A 129 -4.63 10.04 -21.94
N CYS A 130 -3.95 10.52 -20.91
CA CYS A 130 -3.63 9.72 -19.72
C CYS A 130 -3.93 10.49 -18.44
N LEU A 131 -4.23 9.75 -17.38
CA LEU A 131 -4.49 10.28 -16.05
C LEU A 131 -3.40 9.79 -15.11
N TYR A 132 -2.57 10.72 -14.65
CA TYR A 132 -1.52 10.47 -13.69
C TYR A 132 -2.12 10.54 -12.30
N LEU A 133 -1.69 9.63 -11.42
CA LEU A 133 -2.14 9.59 -10.05
C LEU A 133 -0.93 9.39 -9.15
N LYS A 134 -0.78 10.27 -8.16
CA LYS A 134 0.28 10.18 -7.15
C LYS A 134 -0.36 10.36 -5.78
N PRO A 135 -0.09 9.49 -4.80
CA PRO A 135 -0.55 9.74 -3.44
C PRO A 135 0.02 11.09 -2.96
N THR A 136 -0.87 11.96 -2.50
CA THR A 136 -0.43 13.14 -1.77
C THR A 136 0.12 12.61 -0.46
N TYR A 137 1.42 12.81 -0.21
CA TYR A 137 2.07 12.46 1.05
C TYR A 137 1.61 13.40 2.18
N ASP A 138 0.30 13.59 2.33
CA ASP A 138 -0.32 13.96 3.58
C ASP A 138 -0.85 12.66 4.17
N PHE A 139 -0.08 12.10 5.11
CA PHE A 139 -0.53 10.99 5.96
C PHE A 139 -1.65 11.49 6.89
N ALA A 140 -2.79 11.83 6.33
CA ALA A 140 -4.04 11.99 7.06
C ALA A 140 -5.00 10.93 6.51
N PRO A 141 -5.05 9.73 7.11
CA PRO A 141 -6.13 8.81 6.81
C PRO A 141 -7.42 9.48 7.29
N GLN A 142 -8.18 10.03 6.35
CA GLN A 142 -9.52 10.52 6.61
C GLN A 142 -10.46 9.31 6.72
N ASN A 143 -10.30 8.58 7.82
CA ASN A 143 -11.28 7.66 8.35
C ASN A 143 -11.49 8.05 9.81
N ASP A 144 -12.27 9.11 10.01
CA ASP A 144 -12.76 9.50 11.32
C ASP A 144 -13.80 8.48 11.79
N ALA A 145 -13.36 7.53 12.62
CA ALA A 145 -14.13 7.05 13.76
C ALA A 145 -13.19 6.29 14.72
N ALA A 146 -12.84 6.95 15.83
CA ALA A 146 -12.11 6.44 17.00
C ALA A 146 -10.57 6.44 16.93
N GLY A 147 -9.99 7.53 17.46
CA GLY A 147 -8.80 7.45 18.29
C GLY A 147 -7.49 7.74 17.58
N GLU A 148 -6.94 8.93 17.83
CA GLU A 148 -5.61 9.44 17.46
C GLU A 148 -4.43 8.53 17.86
N GLN A 149 -4.69 7.39 18.52
CA GLN A 149 -3.69 6.42 18.94
C GLN A 149 -3.42 5.31 17.91
N HIS A 150 -4.38 4.95 17.03
CA HIS A 150 -4.25 3.73 16.22
C HIS A 150 -3.20 3.83 15.09
N TRP A 151 -3.01 5.01 14.50
CA TRP A 151 -2.07 5.19 13.38
C TRP A 151 -0.60 5.08 13.82
N PHE A 152 -0.25 5.57 15.02
CA PHE A 152 1.10 5.45 15.58
C PHE A 152 1.49 3.98 15.81
N TRP A 153 0.57 3.19 16.38
CA TRP A 153 0.80 1.76 16.60
C TRP A 153 0.86 0.99 15.27
N SER A 154 0.17 1.43 14.22
CA SER A 154 0.23 0.82 12.89
C SER A 154 1.61 0.95 12.23
N VAL A 155 2.23 2.13 12.34
CA VAL A 155 3.59 2.37 11.81
C VAL A 155 4.63 1.55 12.57
N VAL A 156 4.52 1.50 13.90
CA VAL A 156 5.37 0.66 14.76
C VAL A 156 5.12 -0.84 14.51
N ALA A 157 3.89 -1.23 14.22
CA ALA A 157 3.52 -2.63 13.96
C ALA A 157 4.05 -3.16 12.62
N ARG A 158 4.22 -2.29 11.59
CA ARG A 158 4.73 -2.69 10.27
C ARG A 158 6.24 -3.03 10.28
N SER A 159 6.94 -2.73 11.38
CA SER A 159 8.40 -2.89 11.52
C SER A 159 8.81 -3.60 12.83
N LYS A 160 7.92 -4.42 13.41
CA LYS A 160 8.11 -5.08 14.71
C LYS A 160 9.47 -5.78 14.89
N GLY A 161 10.04 -6.37 13.84
CA GLY A 161 11.30 -7.11 13.92
C GLY A 161 12.49 -6.26 14.40
N ILE A 162 12.69 -5.07 13.80
CA ILE A 162 13.85 -4.22 14.13
C ILE A 162 13.64 -3.49 15.46
N TYR A 163 12.42 -3.01 15.71
CA TYR A 163 12.12 -2.29 16.95
C TYR A 163 12.17 -3.19 18.19
N THR A 164 11.76 -4.46 18.10
CA THR A 164 11.93 -5.40 19.23
C THR A 164 13.39 -5.74 19.49
N GLU A 165 14.21 -5.86 18.45
CA GLU A 165 15.65 -6.09 18.61
C GLU A 165 16.33 -4.93 19.36
N VAL A 166 16.03 -3.68 18.98
CA VAL A 166 16.55 -2.48 19.67
C VAL A 166 16.01 -2.38 21.10
N LEU A 167 14.72 -2.68 21.32
CA LEU A 167 14.12 -2.67 22.65
C LEU A 167 14.79 -3.70 23.58
N VAL A 168 14.95 -4.94 23.10
CA VAL A 168 15.60 -6.01 23.87
C VAL A 168 17.07 -5.68 24.12
N ALA A 169 17.80 -5.17 23.12
CA ALA A 169 19.19 -4.77 23.29
C ALA A 169 19.34 -3.65 24.33
N SER A 170 18.52 -2.61 24.27
CA SER A 170 18.57 -1.50 25.24
C SER A 170 18.16 -1.93 26.66
N LEU A 171 17.23 -2.88 26.79
CA LEU A 171 16.84 -3.46 28.07
C LEU A 171 17.99 -4.28 28.67
N LEU A 172 18.65 -5.12 27.87
CA LEU A 172 19.80 -5.93 28.31
C LEU A 172 20.99 -5.06 28.72
N ILE A 173 21.28 -3.98 27.99
CA ILE A 173 22.33 -3.02 28.36
C ILE A 173 22.04 -2.42 29.74
N ASN A 174 20.82 -1.95 29.96
CA ASN A 174 20.43 -1.40 31.25
C ASN A 174 20.47 -2.45 32.37
N LEU A 175 20.12 -3.71 32.07
CA LEU A 175 20.20 -4.80 33.04
C LEU A 175 21.66 -5.11 33.42
N PHE A 176 22.57 -5.23 32.44
CA PHE A 176 23.99 -5.46 32.69
C PHE A 176 24.64 -4.31 33.46
N ALA A 177 24.25 -3.07 33.17
CA ALA A 177 24.69 -1.91 33.94
C ALA A 177 24.30 -1.99 35.43
N LEU A 178 23.18 -2.64 35.76
CA LEU A 178 22.74 -2.85 37.15
C LEU A 178 23.38 -4.08 37.81
N VAL A 179 23.85 -5.06 37.03
CA VAL A 179 24.51 -6.26 37.56
C VAL A 179 25.83 -5.92 38.24
N SER A 180 26.65 -5.01 37.67
CA SER A 180 27.97 -4.70 38.24
C SER A 180 27.91 -4.12 39.67
N PRO A 181 27.07 -3.11 39.98
CA PRO A 181 26.94 -2.59 41.33
C PRO A 181 26.34 -3.61 42.32
N LEU A 182 25.33 -4.37 41.90
CA LEU A 182 24.71 -5.40 42.74
C LEU A 182 25.69 -6.54 43.06
N PHE A 183 26.54 -6.90 42.11
CA PHE A 183 27.59 -7.89 42.31
C PHE A 183 28.64 -7.42 43.33
N ILE A 184 29.14 -6.19 43.17
CA ILE A 184 30.11 -5.59 44.09
C ILE A 184 29.53 -5.57 45.51
N MET A 185 28.28 -5.13 45.66
CA MET A 185 27.60 -5.10 46.96
C MET A 185 27.43 -6.50 47.55
N ASN A 186 27.00 -7.49 46.75
CA ASN A 186 26.81 -8.87 47.23
C ASN A 186 28.13 -9.53 47.68
N VAL A 187 29.19 -9.38 46.88
CA VAL A 187 30.51 -9.93 47.21
C VAL A 187 31.08 -9.28 48.47
N TYR A 188 30.98 -7.96 48.58
CA TYR A 188 31.54 -7.24 49.72
C TYR A 188 30.76 -7.54 51.02
N ASP A 189 29.43 -7.57 50.96
CA ASP A 189 28.59 -7.76 52.15
C ASP A 189 28.51 -9.23 52.61
N ARG A 190 28.61 -10.21 51.70
CA ARG A 190 28.43 -11.64 52.05
C ARG A 190 29.66 -12.51 51.91
N VAL A 191 30.55 -12.23 50.97
CA VAL A 191 31.64 -13.14 50.61
C VAL A 191 32.93 -12.79 51.33
N VAL A 192 33.27 -11.50 51.44
CA VAL A 192 34.44 -11.03 52.18
C VAL A 192 34.35 -11.33 53.68
N PRO A 193 33.21 -11.17 54.37
CA PRO A 193 33.15 -11.38 55.83
C PRO A 193 33.06 -12.86 56.24
N ASN A 194 32.41 -13.71 55.43
CA ASN A 194 32.15 -15.12 55.79
C ASN A 194 33.20 -16.11 55.27
N HIS A 195 34.30 -15.66 54.65
CA HIS A 195 35.33 -16.53 54.05
C HIS A 195 34.77 -17.60 53.07
N ALA A 196 33.64 -17.32 52.42
CA ALA A 196 32.96 -18.26 51.53
C ALA A 196 33.55 -18.21 50.11
N LEU A 197 34.79 -18.72 49.95
CA LEU A 197 35.50 -18.69 48.67
C LEU A 197 34.80 -19.50 47.55
N ASP A 198 34.03 -20.53 47.92
CA ASP A 198 33.30 -21.36 46.93
C ASP A 198 32.15 -20.60 46.25
N THR A 199 31.47 -19.68 46.97
CA THR A 199 30.43 -18.84 46.34
C THR A 199 31.04 -17.73 45.49
N LEU A 200 32.26 -17.28 45.82
CA LEU A 200 32.99 -16.27 45.04
C LEU A 200 33.26 -16.74 43.60
N TRP A 201 33.75 -17.97 43.41
CA TRP A 201 34.10 -18.50 42.07
C TRP A 201 32.89 -18.74 41.17
N VAL A 202 31.75 -19.13 41.76
CA VAL A 202 30.49 -19.31 41.03
C VAL A 202 29.93 -17.95 40.58
N LEU A 203 30.02 -16.94 41.43
CA LEU A 203 29.62 -15.56 41.11
C LEU A 203 30.55 -14.93 40.06
N ALA A 204 31.87 -15.06 40.23
CA ALA A 204 32.86 -14.52 39.29
C ALA A 204 32.76 -15.15 37.89
N SER A 205 32.52 -16.47 37.80
CA SER A 205 32.32 -17.14 36.51
C SER A 205 31.02 -16.70 35.82
N GLY A 206 29.95 -16.43 36.58
CA GLY A 206 28.72 -15.87 36.03
C GLY A 206 28.88 -14.47 35.42
N VAL A 207 29.66 -13.58 36.05
CA VAL A 207 29.95 -12.24 35.51
C VAL A 207 30.89 -12.30 34.31
N PHE A 208 31.87 -13.21 34.32
CA PHE A 208 32.79 -13.40 33.20
C PHE A 208 32.10 -13.94 31.93
N ILE A 209 30.94 -14.59 32.04
CA ILE A 209 30.16 -15.05 30.89
C ILE A 209 29.29 -13.93 30.29
N VAL A 210 28.92 -12.95 31.12
CA VAL A 210 28.07 -11.81 30.72
C VAL A 210 28.88 -10.70 30.05
N TYR A 211 30.18 -10.59 30.37
CA TYR A 211 31.10 -9.58 29.86
C TYR A 211 31.99 -10.16 28.76
#